data_AF-A0A7J9WRC2-F1
#
_entry.id   AF-A0A7J9WRC2-F1
#
_cell.length_a   1.000
_cell.length_b   1.000
_cell.length_c   1.000
_cell.angle_alpha   90.00
_cell.angle_beta   90.00
_cell.angle_gamma   90.00
#
_symmetry.space_group_name_H-M   'P 1'
#
loop_
_entity.id
_entity.type
_entity.pdbx_description
1 polymer ?
#
loop_
_entity_poly.entity_id
_entity_poly.type
_entity_poly.pdbx_seq_one_letter_code
_entity_poly.pdbx_strand_id
1 'polypeptide(L)' 'MHSEEGQRREAVRRVMAGEPVAAVAASTGRSKPWVRKWVERYDPADESWAASRSKAPVRVANRTAAET' A
#
# COMPACT_ATOMS: atom_id res chain seq x y z
N MET A 1 2.40 -4.59 18.86
CA MET A 1 2.61 -3.54 17.85
C MET A 1 1.89 -3.97 16.57
N HIS A 2 0.91 -3.22 16.08
CA HIS A 2 0.21 -3.56 14.84
C HIS A 2 1.14 -3.24 13.66
N SER A 3 1.76 -4.27 13.07
CA SER A 3 2.54 -4.12 11.84
C SER A 3 1.72 -3.34 10.81
N GLU A 4 2.36 -2.41 10.10
CA GLU A 4 1.67 -1.57 9.11
C GLU A 4 0.91 -2.39 8.05
N GLU A 5 1.42 -3.58 7.74
CA GLU A 5 0.80 -4.56 6.83
C GLU A 5 -0.57 -5.03 7.33
N GLY A 6 -0.73 -5.21 8.65
CA GLY A 6 -2.01 -5.57 9.25
C GLY A 6 -3.05 -4.46 9.08
N GLN A 7 -2.65 -3.19 9.26
CA GLN A 7 -3.53 -2.04 9.02
C GLN A 7 -3.94 -1.94 7.54
N ARG A 8 -3.04 -2.27 6.61
CA ARG A 8 -3.33 -2.27 5.17
C ARG A 8 -4.32 -3.36 4.80
N ARG A 9 -4.08 -4.59 5.27
CA ARG A 9 -4.98 -5.74 5.07
C ARG A 9 -6.36 -5.48 5.63
N GLU A 10 -6.45 -4.96 6.84
CA GLU A 10 -7.73 -4.65 7.46
C GLU A 10 -8.47 -3.54 6.73
N ALA A 11 -7.78 -2.45 6.36
CA ALA A 11 -8.42 -1.36 5.63
C ALA A 11 -9.01 -1.81 4.29
N VAL A 12 -8.26 -2.60 3.51
CA VAL A 12 -8.77 -3.14 2.24
C VAL A 12 -9.90 -4.12 2.47
N ARG A 13 -9.79 -5.02 3.46
CA ARG A 13 -10.85 -5.97 3.79
C ARG A 13 -12.17 -5.26 4.13
N ARG A 14 -12.12 -4.16 4.90
CA ARG A 14 -13.31 -3.36 5.22
C ARG A 14 -13.90 -2.72 3.97
N VAL A 15 -13.08 -2.11 3.11
CA VAL A 15 -13.57 -1.52 1.86
C VAL A 15 -14.19 -2.57 0.93
N MET A 16 -13.56 -3.76 0.81
CA MET A 16 -14.10 -4.88 0.04
C MET A 16 -15.39 -5.46 0.64
N ALA A 17 -15.60 -5.29 1.95
CA ALA A 17 -16.86 -5.63 2.63
C ALA A 17 -17.97 -4.59 2.40
N GLY A 18 -17.72 -3.53 1.62
CA GLY A 18 -18.69 -2.47 1.30
C GLY A 18 -18.58 -1.22 2.16
N GLU A 19 -17.61 -1.15 3.10
CA GLU A 19 -17.41 0.07 3.89
C GLU A 19 -16.85 1.20 3.03
N PRO A 20 -17.34 2.43 3.19
CA PRO A 20 -16.79 3.57 2.48
C PRO A 20 -15.36 3.86 2.97
N VAL A 21 -14.47 4.17 2.02
CA VAL A 21 -13.07 4.57 2.26
C VAL A 21 -12.94 5.61 3.36
N ALA A 22 -13.90 6.54 3.46
CA ALA A 22 -13.94 7.57 4.50
C ALA A 22 -14.16 7.02 5.93
N ALA A 23 -15.04 6.04 6.10
CA ALA A 23 -15.29 5.42 7.40
C ALA A 23 -14.09 4.58 7.84
N VAL A 24 -13.52 3.80 6.92
CA VAL A 24 -12.31 3.01 7.17
C VAL A 24 -11.13 3.90 7.55
N ALA A 25 -10.93 5.00 6.83
CA ALA A 25 -9.90 6.00 7.12
C ALA A 25 -10.08 6.59 8.54
N ALA A 26 -11.30 7.00 8.90
CA ALA A 26 -11.61 7.53 10.22
C ALA A 26 -11.39 6.49 11.34
N SER A 27 -11.83 5.24 11.15
CA SER A 27 -11.68 4.17 12.14
C SER A 27 -10.23 3.72 12.32
N THR A 28 -9.43 3.74 11.26
CA THR A 28 -8.01 3.31 11.29
C THR A 28 -7.06 4.48 11.64
N GLY A 29 -7.56 5.71 11.76
CA GLY A 29 -6.74 6.91 11.97
C GLY A 29 -5.82 7.23 10.79
N ARG A 30 -6.23 6.88 9.56
CA ARG A 30 -5.46 7.09 8.33
C ARG A 30 -6.20 8.04 7.39
N SER A 31 -5.49 8.53 6.38
CA SER A 31 -6.09 9.41 5.38
C SER A 31 -6.85 8.62 4.32
N LYS A 32 -7.97 9.16 3.81
CA LYS A 32 -8.71 8.63 2.65
C LYS A 32 -7.81 8.24 1.46
N PRO A 33 -6.84 9.07 1.01
CA PRO A 33 -5.93 8.70 -0.08
C PRO A 33 -5.04 7.49 0.24
N TRP A 34 -4.70 7.27 1.52
CA TRP A 34 -3.93 6.09 1.94
C TRP A 34 -4.75 4.82 1.75
N VAL A 35 -6.01 4.82 2.18
CA VAL A 35 -6.91 3.66 2.00
C VAL A 35 -7.16 3.42 0.51
N ARG A 36 -7.47 4.47 -0.27
CA ARG A 36 -7.68 4.36 -1.72
C ARG A 36 -6.48 3.72 -2.43
N LYS A 37 -5.26 4.16 -2.09
CA LYS A 37 -4.03 3.62 -2.66
C LYS A 37 -3.88 2.11 -2.43
N TRP A 38 -4.22 1.63 -1.23
CA TRP A 38 -4.09 0.20 -0.92
C TRP A 38 -5.22 -0.63 -1.53
N VAL A 39 -6.42 -0.08 -1.66
CA VAL A 39 -7.52 -0.72 -2.38
C VAL A 39 -7.18 -0.85 -3.87
N GLU A 40 -6.59 0.18 -4.48
CA GLU A 40 -6.14 0.15 -5.88
C GLU A 40 -4.98 -0.84 -6.11
N ARG A 41 -4.14 -1.03 -5.09
CA ARG A 41 -3.03 -2.00 -5.10
C ARG A 41 -3.47 -3.42 -4.70
N TYR A 42 -4.69 -3.60 -4.19
CA TYR A 42 -5.15 -4.90 -3.73
C TYR A 42 -5.16 -5.88 -4.89
N ASP A 43 -4.35 -6.92 -4.76
CA ASP A 43 -4.25 -7.99 -5.73
C ASP A 43 -4.46 -9.33 -4.99
N PRO A 44 -5.54 -10.07 -5.28
CA PRO A 44 -5.81 -11.34 -4.61
C PRO A 44 -4.85 -12.47 -5.03
N ALA A 45 -4.10 -12.31 -6.13
CA ALA A 45 -3.10 -13.29 -6.58
C ALA A 45 -1.71 -13.05 -5.96
N ASP A 46 -1.44 -11.85 -5.42
CA ASP A 46 -0.17 -11.49 -4.78
C ASP A 46 -0.33 -11.29 -3.27
N GLU A 47 -0.05 -12.29 -2.44
CA GLU A 47 -0.17 -12.19 -0.96
C GLU A 47 0.74 -11.13 -0.31
N SER A 48 1.73 -10.64 -1.07
CA SER A 48 2.68 -9.59 -0.71
C SER A 48 2.17 -8.19 -1.07
N TRP A 49 0.96 -8.05 -1.60
CA TRP A 49 0.38 -6.76 -1.99
C TRP A 49 0.39 -5.75 -0.83
N ALA A 50 0.24 -6.24 0.41
CA ALA A 50 0.22 -5.43 1.63
C ALA A 50 1.62 -5.09 2.16
N ALA A 51 2.65 -5.80 1.69
CA ALA A 51 4.03 -5.58 2.09
C ALA A 51 4.53 -4.23 1.60
N SER A 52 5.52 -3.69 2.32
CA SER A 52 6.20 -2.47 1.87
C SER A 52 7.05 -2.79 0.63
N ARG A 53 6.46 -2.67 -0.56
CA ARG A 53 7.22 -2.74 -1.82
C ARG A 53 8.27 -1.63 -1.83
N SER A 54 9.54 -1.99 -1.98
CA SER A 54 10.65 -1.06 -2.13
C SER A 54 10.29 0.02 -3.14
N LYS A 55 10.30 1.29 -2.70
CA LYS A 55 10.21 2.50 -3.54
C LYS A 55 11.46 2.70 -4.41
N ALA A 56 12.32 1.69 -4.54
CA ALA A 56 13.52 1.80 -5.35
C ALA A 56 13.09 1.87 -6.83
N PRO A 57 13.50 2.92 -7.56
CA PRO A 57 13.29 2.93 -9.00
C PRO A 57 14.01 1.71 -9.61
N VAL A 58 13.24 0.82 -10.25
CA VAL A 58 13.79 -0.34 -10.98
C VAL A 58 14.66 0.13 -12.15
N ARG A 59 14.52 1.39 -12.57
CA ARG A 59 15.31 2.01 -13.63
C ARG A 59 15.88 3.35 -13.13
N VAL A 60 17.09 3.31 -12.57
CA VAL A 60 17.91 4.51 -12.40
C VAL A 60 18.50 4.85 -13.75
N ALA A 61 18.05 5.93 -14.39
CA ALA A 61 18.59 6.43 -15.66
C ALA A 61 19.99 7.08 -15.51
N ASN A 62 20.51 7.17 -14.28
CA ASN A 62 21.79 7.79 -13.95
C ASN A 62 22.75 6.74 -13.36
N ARG A 63 23.06 5.69 -14.13
CA ARG A 63 24.30 4.96 -13.91
C ARG A 63 25.38 5.84 -14.55
N THR A 64 25.99 6.73 -13.76
CA THR A 64 27.31 7.24 -14.12
C THR A 64 28.17 5.99 -14.36
N ALA A 65 28.61 5.81 -15.60
CA ALA A 65 29.65 4.86 -15.89
C ALA A 65 30.82 5.21 -14.95
N ALA A 66 31.33 4.22 -14.22
CA ALA A 66 32.62 4.39 -13.59
C ALA A 66 33.61 4.58 -14.74
N GLU A 67 33.99 5.84 -15.01
CA GLU A 67 35.11 6.14 -15.89
C GLU A 67 36.39 5.63 -15.21
N THR A 68 37.23 5.03 -16.04
CA THR A 68 38.47 4.30 -15.75
C THR A 68 39.50 5.08 -14.95
#